data_AF-A0A2H9RAA9-F1
#
_entry.id   AF-A0A2H9RAA9-F1
#
_cell.length_a   1.000
_cell.length_b   1.000
_cell.length_c   1.000
_cell.angle_alpha   90.00
_cell.angle_beta   90.00
_cell.angle_gamma   90.00
#
_symmetry.space_group_name_H-M   'P 1'
#
loop_
_entity.id
_entity.type
_entity.pdbx_description
1 polymer ?
#
loop_
_entity_poly.entity_id
_entity_poly.type
_entity_poly.pdbx_seq_one_letter_code
_entity_poly.pdbx_strand_id
1 'polypeptide(L)' 'ASLKAAAYDWRQRKKLLKSLGPCKYVVAEYDKVKRIVIPAGRNHIVYVTTTASFDHNKVIRKVRSFK' A
#
# COMPACT_ATOMS: atom_id res chain seq x y z
N ALA A 1 12.90 6.76 -6.93
CA ALA A 1 13.17 6.47 -5.50
C ALA A 1 11.98 5.83 -4.76
N SER A 2 10.74 6.25 -4.99
CA SER A 2 9.62 5.92 -4.10
C SER A 2 9.09 4.47 -4.14
N LEU A 3 9.06 3.81 -5.32
CA LEU A 3 8.56 2.43 -5.43
C LEU A 3 9.52 1.39 -4.81
N LYS A 4 10.83 1.52 -5.06
CA LYS A 4 11.85 0.61 -4.50
C LYS A 4 11.86 0.67 -2.96
N ALA A 5 11.74 1.88 -2.39
CA ALA A 5 11.59 2.07 -0.96
C ALA A 5 10.32 1.38 -0.43
N ALA A 6 9.17 1.61 -1.09
CA ALA A 6 7.91 0.96 -0.71
C ALA A 6 7.98 -0.58 -0.75
N ALA A 7 8.68 -1.16 -1.73
CA ALA A 7 8.90 -2.61 -1.81
C ALA A 7 9.78 -3.12 -0.66
N TYR A 8 10.84 -2.38 -0.32
CA TYR A 8 11.69 -2.71 0.84
C TYR A 8 10.89 -2.65 2.14
N ASP A 9 10.15 -1.56 2.34
CA ASP A 9 9.30 -1.29 3.49
C ASP A 9 8.18 -2.32 3.67
N TRP A 10 7.60 -2.80 2.57
CA TRP A 10 6.61 -3.87 2.58
C TRP A 10 7.21 -5.17 3.10
N ARG A 11 8.42 -5.51 2.67
CA ARG A 11 9.14 -6.69 3.15
C ARG A 11 9.49 -6.59 4.64
N GLN A 12 9.82 -5.40 5.16
CA GLN A 12 10.02 -5.25 6.60
C GLN A 12 8.72 -5.46 7.37
N ARG A 13 7.57 -4.99 6.86
CA ARG A 13 6.25 -5.21 7.49
C ARG A 13 5.87 -6.68 7.58
N LYS A 14 6.29 -7.52 6.63
CA LYS A 14 6.07 -8.99 6.72
C LYS A 14 6.70 -9.59 7.99
N LYS A 15 7.76 -8.99 8.54
CA LYS A 15 8.40 -9.45 9.80
C LYS A 15 7.54 -9.17 11.03
N LEU A 16 6.69 -8.15 10.96
CA LEU A 16 5.77 -7.75 12.04
C LEU A 16 4.48 -8.58 12.06
N LEU A 17 4.36 -9.60 11.19
CA LEU A 17 3.18 -10.46 11.10
C LEU A 17 2.79 -11.08 12.44
N LYS A 18 3.79 -11.49 13.25
CA LYS A 18 3.54 -12.15 14.54
C LYS A 18 2.99 -11.18 15.59
N SER A 19 3.36 -9.90 15.54
CA SER A 19 2.96 -8.92 16.55
C SER A 19 1.73 -8.09 16.17
N LEU A 20 1.58 -7.75 14.88
CA LEU A 20 0.54 -6.84 14.39
C LEU A 20 -0.47 -7.52 13.45
N GLY A 21 -0.24 -8.78 13.10
CA GLY A 21 -0.99 -9.45 12.05
C GLY A 21 -0.61 -8.99 10.63
N PRO A 22 -1.30 -9.50 9.59
CA PRO A 22 -0.95 -9.23 8.20
C PRO A 22 -1.31 -7.79 7.81
N CYS A 23 -0.31 -7.01 7.43
CA CYS A 23 -0.48 -5.66 6.91
C CYS A 23 -1.45 -5.65 5.72
N LYS A 24 -2.54 -4.87 5.83
CA LYS A 24 -3.61 -4.85 4.82
C LYS A 24 -3.33 -3.88 3.67
N TYR A 25 -2.77 -2.71 3.97
CA TYR A 25 -2.30 -1.69 3.03
C TYR A 25 -1.58 -0.59 3.83
N VAL A 26 -0.90 0.31 3.13
CA VAL A 26 -0.25 1.50 3.71
C VAL A 26 -0.69 2.72 2.91
N VAL A 27 -0.93 3.84 3.58
CA VAL A 27 -1.14 5.16 2.95
C VAL A 27 -0.11 6.12 3.51
N ALA A 28 0.57 6.84 2.63
CA ALA A 28 1.39 8.00 2.98
C ALA A 28 0.75 9.21 2.30
N GLU A 29 0.22 10.12 3.12
CA GLU A 29 -0.44 11.34 2.68
C GLU A 29 0.53 12.52 2.81
N TYR A 30 0.72 13.22 1.70
CA TYR A 30 1.51 14.44 1.59
C TYR A 30 0.58 15.56 1.15
N ASP A 31 1.03 16.79 1.31
CA ASP A 31 0.29 18.00 0.95
C ASP A 31 -0.35 17.94 -0.46
N LYS A 32 0.37 17.41 -1.46
CA LYS A 32 -0.11 17.35 -2.85
C LYS A 32 -0.62 15.97 -3.29
N VAL A 33 -0.13 14.89 -2.67
CA VAL A 33 -0.37 13.53 -3.16
C VAL A 33 -0.56 12.51 -2.03
N LYS A 34 -1.34 11.48 -2.31
CA LYS A 34 -1.44 10.25 -1.51
C LYS A 34 -0.77 9.10 -2.22
N ARG A 35 0.08 8.37 -1.53
CA ARG A 35 0.71 7.13 -1.99
C ARG A 35 0.15 5.94 -1.24
N ILE A 36 -0.38 4.98 -1.97
CA ILE A 36 -1.06 3.81 -1.43
C ILE A 36 -0.28 2.57 -1.85
N VAL A 37 0.05 1.71 -0.89
CA VAL A 37 0.74 0.43 -1.12
C VAL A 37 -0.16 -0.70 -0.64
N ILE A 38 -0.53 -1.58 -1.56
CA ILE A 38 -1.49 -2.67 -1.31
C ILE A 38 -0.81 -4.00 -1.72
N PRO A 39 -0.95 -5.09 -0.95
CA PRO A 39 -0.47 -6.38 -1.41
C PRO A 39 -1.29 -6.87 -2.60
N ALA A 40 -0.62 -7.42 -3.61
CA ALA A 40 -1.24 -8.17 -4.69
C ALA A 40 -0.68 -9.60 -4.71
N GLY A 41 -1.52 -10.56 -4.35
CA GLY A 41 -1.10 -11.95 -4.18
C GLY A 41 -0.04 -12.12 -3.08
N ARG A 42 0.91 -13.04 -3.30
CA ARG A 42 1.90 -13.43 -2.28
C ARG A 42 3.12 -12.51 -2.21
N ASN A 43 3.63 -12.07 -3.37
CA ASN A 43 4.92 -11.40 -3.49
C ASN A 43 4.90 -10.08 -4.27
N HIS A 44 3.74 -9.63 -4.75
CA HIS A 44 3.64 -8.36 -5.47
C HIS A 44 3.01 -7.29 -4.60
N ILE A 45 3.27 -6.04 -4.97
CA ILE A 45 2.61 -4.86 -4.41
C ILE A 45 2.02 -4.04 -5.55
N VAL A 46 0.86 -3.45 -5.29
CA VAL A 46 0.30 -2.37 -6.10
C VAL A 46 0.70 -1.06 -5.43
N TYR A 47 1.35 -0.20 -6.20
CA TYR A 47 1.77 1.11 -5.76
C TYR A 47 1.01 2.18 -6.54
N VAL A 48 0.15 2.92 -5.85
CA VAL A 48 -0.73 3.91 -6.48
C VAL A 48 -0.37 5.29 -5.94
N THR A 49 -0.27 6.27 -6.82
CA THR A 49 -0.19 7.68 -6.45
C THR A 49 -1.47 8.37 -6.91
N THR A 50 -2.09 9.14 -6.04
CA THR A 50 -3.31 9.92 -6.30
C THR A 50 -3.12 11.34 -5.79
N THR A 51 -4.01 12.26 -6.16
CA THR A 51 -4.04 13.60 -5.55
C THR A 51 -4.37 13.50 -4.06
N ALA A 52 -3.92 14.48 -3.27
CA ALA A 52 -4.21 14.50 -1.83
C ALA A 52 -5.72 14.51 -1.52
N SER A 53 -6.55 15.12 -2.38
CA SER A 53 -8.01 15.15 -2.18
C SER A 53 -8.73 13.84 -2.55
N PHE A 54 -8.07 12.88 -3.19
CA PHE A 54 -8.72 11.67 -3.65
C PHE A 54 -9.10 10.74 -2.48
N ASP A 55 -10.31 10.16 -2.53
CA ASP A 55 -10.75 9.13 -1.58
C ASP A 55 -10.03 7.81 -1.87
N HIS A 56 -8.96 7.55 -1.11
CA HIS A 56 -8.14 6.35 -1.23
C HIS A 56 -8.92 5.06 -0.96
N ASN A 57 -10.05 5.10 -0.26
CA ASN A 57 -10.87 3.90 -0.03
C ASN A 57 -11.43 3.33 -1.32
N LYS A 58 -11.68 4.17 -2.34
CA LYS A 58 -12.10 3.71 -3.68
C LYS A 58 -11.03 2.82 -4.31
N VAL A 59 -9.75 3.21 -4.19
CA VAL A 59 -8.62 2.40 -4.69
C VAL A 59 -8.56 1.07 -3.95
N ILE A 60 -8.63 1.10 -2.61
CA ILE A 60 -8.49 -0.11 -1.78
C ILE A 60 -9.59 -1.12 -2.11
N ARG A 61 -10.85 -0.68 -2.20
CA ARG A 61 -11.98 -1.56 -2.55
C ARG A 61 -11.79 -2.18 -3.94
N LYS A 62 -11.37 -1.38 -4.93
CA LYS A 62 -11.16 -1.86 -6.30
C LYS A 62 -10.01 -2.86 -6.39
N VAL A 63 -8.87 -2.57 -5.77
CA VAL A 63 -7.71 -3.49 -5.77
C VAL A 63 -8.03 -4.78 -5.03
N ARG A 64 -8.80 -4.74 -3.94
CA ARG A 64 -9.24 -5.96 -3.23
C ARG A 64 -10.20 -6.84 -4.03
N SER A 65 -10.96 -6.27 -4.96
CA SER A 65 -11.79 -7.05 -5.88
C SER A 65 -11.00 -7.74 -7.00
N PHE A 66 -9.73 -7.36 -7.19
CA PHE A 66 -8.84 -7.98 -8.16
C PHE A 66 -8.34 -9.31 -7.57
N LYS A 67 -8.96 -10.42 -8.00
CA LYS A 67 -8.55 -11.78 -7.64
C LYS A 67 -7.37 -12.24 -8.49
#